data_AF-A0A9E7L269-F1
#
_entry.id   AF-A0A9E7L269-F1
#
_cell.length_a   1.000
_cell.length_b   1.000
_cell.length_c   1.000
_cell.angle_alpha   90.00
_cell.angle_beta   90.00
_cell.angle_gamma   90.00
#
_symmetry.space_group_name_H-M   'P 1'
#
loop_
_entity.id
_entity.type
_entity.pdbx_description
1 polymer ?
#
loop_
_entity_poly.entity_id
_entity_poly.type
_entity_poly.pdbx_seq_one_letter_code
_entity_poly.pdbx_strand_id
1 'polypeptide(L)'
;MIDLAAKMIGEGRGMELMPREANPDAPITAYRYHSLCAYMGDDDMFSSDLSDDQLRLRLGHMSSTPCQVIFSMADEYVPDYVDKKALVERLCRALGGAEKVEIDWGNHALSNRGQEAVQAIMDFVKREGPKGWDDPWS
;
A
#
# COMPACT_ATOMS: atom_id res chain seq x y z
N MET A 1 14.84 -4.48 -17.19
CA MET A 1 15.29 -3.20 -16.59
C MET A 1 15.73 -3.35 -15.14
N ILE A 2 15.16 -4.27 -14.36
CA ILE A 2 15.60 -4.52 -12.98
C ILE A 2 17.09 -4.94 -12.89
N ASP A 3 17.58 -5.75 -13.83
CA ASP A 3 19.00 -6.15 -13.87
C ASP A 3 19.95 -4.95 -14.07
N LEU A 4 19.51 -3.95 -14.85
CA LEU A 4 20.27 -2.73 -15.05
C LEU A 4 20.33 -1.92 -13.75
N ALA A 5 19.20 -1.80 -13.05
CA ALA A 5 19.14 -1.13 -11.75
C ALA A 5 20.04 -1.84 -10.73
N ALA A 6 19.98 -3.18 -10.65
CA ALA A 6 20.85 -3.98 -9.79
C ALA A 6 22.34 -3.78 -10.12
N LYS A 7 22.70 -3.75 -11.41
CA LYS A 7 24.07 -3.47 -11.86
C LYS A 7 24.53 -2.08 -11.42
N MET A 8 23.72 -1.04 -11.65
CA MET A 8 24.05 0.32 -11.25
C MET A 8 24.25 0.44 -9.73
N ILE A 9 23.41 -0.22 -8.94
CA ILE A 9 23.57 -0.28 -7.48
C ILE A 9 24.91 -0.94 -7.10
N GLY A 10 25.25 -2.08 -7.73
CA GLY A 10 26.52 -2.77 -7.51
C GLY A 10 27.76 -1.94 -7.88
N GLU A 11 27.62 -1.00 -8.82
CA GLU A 11 28.65 -0.03 -9.21
C GLU A 11 28.72 1.22 -8.30
N GLY A 12 27.89 1.29 -7.24
CA GLY A 12 27.81 2.46 -6.35
C GLY A 12 26.98 3.61 -6.93
N ARG A 13 26.23 3.36 -8.00
CA ARG A 13 25.45 4.35 -8.77
C ARG A 13 23.95 4.26 -8.50
N GLY A 14 23.56 3.77 -7.32
CA GLY A 14 22.15 3.58 -6.95
C GLY A 14 21.31 4.86 -6.98
N MET A 15 21.93 6.03 -6.75
CA MET A 15 21.25 7.33 -6.78
C MET A 15 21.22 7.98 -8.17
N GLU A 16 21.84 7.37 -9.17
CA GLU A 16 21.75 7.86 -10.55
C GLU A 16 20.40 7.52 -11.17
N LEU A 17 19.95 8.38 -12.08
CA LEU A 17 18.71 8.19 -12.82
C LEU A 17 18.81 7.01 -13.79
N MET A 18 17.77 6.21 -13.82
CA MET A 18 17.55 5.18 -14.83
C MET A 18 17.18 5.81 -16.18
N PRO A 19 17.34 5.08 -17.29
CA PRO A 19 16.82 5.50 -18.60
C PRO A 19 15.32 5.81 -18.55
N ARG A 20 14.85 6.68 -19.44
CA ARG A 20 13.45 7.13 -19.49
C ARG A 20 12.45 5.98 -19.64
N GLU A 21 12.87 4.90 -20.28
CA GLU A 21 12.08 3.69 -20.49
C GLU A 21 11.77 2.94 -19.18
N ALA A 22 12.53 3.19 -18.11
CA ALA A 22 12.28 2.60 -16.80
C ALA A 22 10.97 3.13 -16.19
N ASN A 23 10.69 4.42 -16.33
CA ASN A 23 9.43 5.03 -15.93
C ASN A 23 9.11 6.21 -16.86
N PRO A 24 8.18 6.04 -17.82
CA PRO A 24 7.80 7.10 -18.74
C PRO A 24 7.18 8.33 -18.07
N ASP A 25 6.58 8.15 -16.89
CA ASP A 25 5.76 9.16 -16.21
C ASP A 25 6.61 10.08 -15.32
N ALA A 26 7.71 9.57 -14.73
CA ALA A 26 8.57 10.34 -13.85
C ALA A 26 10.03 9.81 -13.82
N PRO A 27 11.03 10.69 -13.66
CA PRO A 27 12.40 10.25 -13.41
C PRO A 27 12.50 9.37 -12.16
N ILE A 28 13.29 8.30 -12.25
CA ILE A 28 13.47 7.35 -11.15
C ILE A 28 14.94 6.95 -11.03
N THR A 29 15.45 6.83 -9.80
CA THR A 29 16.81 6.37 -9.54
C THR A 29 16.91 4.85 -9.69
N ALA A 30 18.12 4.33 -9.91
CA ALA A 30 18.36 2.88 -9.95
C ALA A 30 17.89 2.19 -8.67
N TYR A 31 18.19 2.77 -7.50
CA TYR A 31 17.76 2.25 -6.21
C TYR A 31 16.23 2.18 -6.09
N ARG A 32 15.52 3.27 -6.41
CA ARG A 32 14.05 3.29 -6.28
C ARG A 32 13.38 2.37 -7.29
N TYR A 33 13.91 2.28 -8.51
CA TYR A 33 13.39 1.33 -9.50
C TYR A 33 13.56 -0.12 -9.02
N HIS A 34 14.73 -0.47 -8.51
CA HIS A 34 14.97 -1.80 -7.94
C HIS A 34 14.05 -2.07 -6.74
N SER A 35 13.89 -1.10 -5.84
CA SER A 35 13.02 -1.19 -4.68
C SER A 35 11.55 -1.49 -5.04
N LEU A 36 11.04 -0.91 -6.14
CA LEU A 36 9.68 -1.16 -6.62
C LEU A 36 9.51 -2.50 -7.35
N CYS A 37 10.53 -2.96 -8.08
CA CYS A 37 10.41 -4.13 -8.97
C CYS A 37 10.92 -5.43 -8.34
N ALA A 38 11.79 -5.36 -7.33
CA ALA A 38 12.35 -6.55 -6.70
C ALA A 38 11.33 -7.19 -5.76
N TYR A 39 11.24 -8.53 -5.78
CA TYR A 39 10.52 -9.26 -4.75
C TYR A 39 11.17 -9.00 -3.40
N MET A 40 10.37 -8.64 -2.40
CA MET A 40 10.87 -8.16 -1.11
C MET A 40 11.80 -6.93 -1.24
N GLY A 41 11.60 -6.10 -2.25
CA GLY A 41 12.16 -4.75 -2.29
C GLY A 41 11.62 -3.87 -1.16
N ASP A 42 12.20 -2.69 -0.97
CA ASP A 42 11.81 -1.83 0.17
C ASP A 42 10.40 -1.24 0.00
N ASP A 43 9.95 -1.05 -1.25
CA ASP A 43 8.59 -0.59 -1.58
C ASP A 43 7.59 -1.76 -1.77
N ASP A 44 8.04 -3.03 -1.71
CA ASP A 44 7.19 -4.23 -1.86
C ASP A 44 6.48 -4.59 -0.54
N MET A 45 5.44 -3.80 -0.22
CA MET A 45 4.74 -3.85 1.07
C MET A 45 3.40 -4.59 1.02
N PHE A 46 2.76 -4.68 -0.16
CA PHE A 46 1.36 -5.06 -0.30
C PHE A 46 1.11 -6.17 -1.33
N SER A 47 2.17 -6.81 -1.84
CA SER A 47 2.02 -7.80 -2.91
C SER A 47 1.31 -9.06 -2.43
N SER A 48 0.45 -9.58 -3.32
CA SER A 48 -0.44 -10.71 -3.00
C SER A 48 0.27 -12.05 -2.81
N ASP A 49 1.49 -12.17 -3.34
CA ASP A 49 2.34 -13.35 -3.32
C ASP A 49 3.36 -13.35 -2.16
N LEU A 50 3.43 -12.27 -1.36
CA LEU A 50 4.12 -12.31 -0.08
C LEU A 50 3.43 -13.30 0.84
N SER A 51 4.18 -14.09 1.61
CA SER A 51 3.63 -14.97 2.66
C SER A 51 3.13 -14.16 3.86
N ASP A 52 2.33 -14.78 4.73
CA ASP A 52 1.82 -14.14 5.95
C ASP A 52 2.95 -13.67 6.88
N ASP A 53 4.05 -14.43 6.97
CA ASP A 53 5.24 -14.05 7.74
C ASP A 53 5.98 -12.85 7.14
N GLN A 54 6.08 -12.77 5.80
CA GLN A 54 6.66 -11.62 5.12
C GLN A 54 5.78 -10.37 5.30
N LEU A 55 4.45 -10.50 5.17
CA LEU A 55 3.53 -9.40 5.45
C LEU A 55 3.64 -8.93 6.91
N ARG A 56 3.75 -9.86 7.87
CA ARG A 56 3.97 -9.53 9.28
C ARG A 56 5.31 -8.82 9.51
N LEU A 57 6.38 -9.25 8.84
CA LEU A 57 7.68 -8.58 8.90
C LEU A 57 7.58 -7.13 8.40
N ARG A 58 6.84 -6.90 7.32
CA ARG A 58 6.68 -5.57 6.71
C ARG A 58 5.75 -4.66 7.50
N LEU A 59 4.59 -5.16 7.93
CA LEU A 59 3.46 -4.35 8.41
C LEU A 59 3.20 -4.50 9.91
N GLY A 60 3.78 -5.51 10.56
CA GLY A 60 3.47 -5.85 11.95
C GLY A 60 3.85 -4.78 12.97
N HIS A 61 4.74 -3.85 12.61
CA HIS A 61 5.08 -2.69 13.44
C HIS A 61 3.89 -1.76 13.69
N MET A 62 2.84 -1.83 12.86
CA MET A 62 1.60 -1.07 13.02
C MET A 62 0.60 -1.70 14.00
N SER A 63 0.85 -2.92 14.50
CA SER A 63 -0.11 -3.67 15.31
C SER A 63 -0.52 -3.02 16.63
N SER A 64 0.23 -2.03 17.11
CA SER A 64 -0.11 -1.24 18.31
C SER A 64 -0.85 0.07 17.99
N THR A 65 -1.13 0.34 16.72
CA THR A 65 -1.75 1.58 16.24
C THR A 65 -3.09 1.22 15.60
N PRO A 66 -4.20 1.88 15.96
CA PRO A 66 -5.46 1.69 15.26
C PRO A 66 -5.26 1.94 13.76
N CYS A 67 -5.58 0.94 12.94
CA CYS A 67 -5.39 0.98 11.49
C CYS A 67 -6.72 0.66 10.78
N GLN A 68 -6.90 1.26 9.61
CA GLN A 68 -7.97 0.93 8.67
C GLN A 68 -7.35 0.70 7.28
N VAL A 69 -7.77 -0.37 6.60
CA VAL A 69 -7.44 -0.67 5.20
C VAL A 69 -8.70 -0.43 4.38
N ILE A 70 -8.68 0.62 3.56
CA ILE A 70 -9.71 0.92 2.57
C ILE A 70 -9.22 0.43 1.22
N PHE A 71 -9.93 -0.51 0.60
CA PHE A 71 -9.51 -1.13 -0.65
C PHE A 71 -10.53 -0.88 -1.77
N SER A 72 -10.03 -0.41 -2.91
CA SER A 72 -10.79 -0.17 -4.15
C SER A 72 -11.04 -1.48 -4.89
N MET A 73 -12.28 -1.98 -4.87
CA MET A 73 -12.58 -3.30 -5.44
C MET A 73 -12.51 -3.33 -6.98
N ALA A 74 -12.66 -2.19 -7.65
CA ALA A 74 -12.49 -2.04 -9.09
C ALA A 74 -11.19 -1.31 -9.47
N ASP A 75 -10.16 -1.35 -8.62
CA ASP A 75 -8.83 -0.81 -8.93
C ASP A 75 -8.26 -1.45 -10.21
N GLU A 76 -7.97 -0.60 -11.20
CA GLU A 76 -7.49 -0.93 -12.53
C GLU A 76 -6.00 -1.29 -12.60
N TYR A 77 -5.22 -1.01 -11.54
CA TYR A 77 -3.80 -1.36 -11.45
C TYR A 77 -3.56 -2.67 -10.71
N VAL A 78 -4.56 -3.20 -10.02
CA VAL A 78 -4.49 -4.51 -9.39
C VAL A 78 -4.82 -5.59 -10.44
N PRO A 79 -3.91 -6.54 -10.73
CA PRO A 79 -4.14 -7.56 -11.75
C PRO A 79 -5.37 -8.43 -11.47
N ASP A 80 -6.07 -8.84 -12.52
CA ASP A 80 -7.32 -9.63 -12.43
C ASP A 80 -7.16 -10.99 -11.71
N TYR A 81 -5.93 -11.54 -11.69
CA TYR A 81 -5.66 -12.81 -11.01
C TYR A 81 -5.58 -12.67 -9.48
N VAL A 82 -5.48 -11.44 -8.96
CA VAL A 82 -5.36 -11.19 -7.52
C VAL A 82 -6.73 -11.29 -6.86
N ASP A 83 -6.87 -12.20 -5.91
CA ASP A 83 -8.02 -12.20 -5.01
C ASP A 83 -7.92 -11.03 -4.03
N LYS A 84 -8.55 -9.91 -4.40
CA LYS A 84 -8.57 -8.67 -3.63
C LYS A 84 -9.13 -8.88 -2.21
N LYS A 85 -10.15 -9.74 -2.05
CA LYS A 85 -10.77 -9.97 -0.73
C LYS A 85 -9.82 -10.75 0.17
N ALA A 86 -9.21 -11.81 -0.35
CA ALA A 86 -8.20 -12.56 0.40
C ALA A 86 -6.99 -11.68 0.73
N LEU A 87 -6.55 -10.82 -0.19
CA LEU A 87 -5.44 -9.89 0.06
C LEU A 87 -5.75 -8.94 1.22
N VAL A 88 -6.90 -8.26 1.20
CA VAL A 88 -7.27 -7.31 2.25
C VAL A 88 -7.37 -7.99 3.61
N GLU A 89 -7.94 -9.20 3.67
CA GLU A 89 -8.02 -10.00 4.90
C GLU A 89 -6.61 -10.24 5.50
N ARG A 90 -5.65 -10.59 4.65
CA ARG A 90 -4.26 -10.87 5.05
C ARG A 90 -3.53 -9.61 5.48
N LEU A 91 -3.74 -8.49 4.79
CA LEU A 91 -3.20 -7.18 5.18
C LEU A 91 -3.73 -6.74 6.54
N CYS A 92 -5.04 -6.81 6.76
CA CYS A 92 -5.66 -6.49 8.04
C CYS A 92 -5.07 -7.34 9.19
N ARG A 93 -4.88 -8.64 8.95
CA ARG A 93 -4.25 -9.53 9.93
C ARG A 93 -2.79 -9.14 10.22
N ALA A 94 -2.01 -8.83 9.18
CA ALA A 94 -0.61 -8.42 9.33
C ALA A 94 -0.47 -7.10 10.10
N LEU A 95 -1.43 -6.19 9.94
CA LEU A 95 -1.54 -4.90 10.64
C LEU A 95 -2.11 -5.00 12.06
N GLY A 96 -2.24 -6.21 12.64
CA GLY A 96 -2.74 -6.38 14.00
C GLY A 96 -4.26 -6.36 14.14
N GLY A 97 -5.00 -6.68 13.08
CA GLY A 97 -6.47 -6.69 13.07
C GLY A 97 -7.07 -5.35 12.65
N ALA A 98 -6.43 -4.67 11.69
CA ALA A 98 -6.93 -3.40 11.15
C ALA A 98 -8.38 -3.53 10.63
N GLU A 99 -9.17 -2.46 10.75
CA GLU A 99 -10.52 -2.42 10.19
C GLU A 99 -10.44 -2.54 8.66
N LYS A 100 -11.32 -3.37 8.11
CA LYS A 100 -11.44 -3.59 6.67
C LYS A 100 -12.60 -2.77 6.11
N VAL A 101 -12.35 -2.01 5.05
CA VAL A 101 -13.38 -1.35 4.24
C VAL A 101 -13.16 -1.70 2.77
N GLU A 102 -14.15 -2.38 2.18
CA GLU A 102 -14.15 -2.73 0.76
C GLU A 102 -15.08 -1.74 0.03
N ILE A 103 -14.53 -0.93 -0.88
CA ILE A 103 -15.33 0.02 -1.67
C ILE A 103 -15.65 -0.61 -3.02
N ASP A 104 -16.89 -1.08 -3.13
CA ASP A 104 -17.41 -1.66 -4.36
C ASP A 104 -17.37 -0.64 -5.52
N TRP A 105 -16.87 -1.10 -6.67
CA TRP A 105 -16.74 -0.31 -7.91
C TRP A 105 -15.82 0.92 -7.80
N GLY A 106 -15.06 1.09 -6.72
CA GLY A 106 -14.06 2.16 -6.61
C GLY A 106 -12.87 1.92 -7.53
N ASN A 107 -12.49 2.94 -8.32
CA ASN A 107 -11.25 2.92 -9.09
C ASN A 107 -10.04 3.18 -8.18
N HIS A 108 -8.83 3.11 -8.75
CA HIS A 108 -7.58 3.28 -8.01
C HIS A 108 -7.55 4.56 -7.15
N ALA A 109 -7.96 5.68 -7.73
CA ALA A 109 -7.95 6.98 -7.06
C ALA A 109 -9.18 7.22 -6.16
N LEU A 110 -10.13 6.27 -6.08
CA LEU A 110 -11.47 6.45 -5.49
C LEU A 110 -12.21 7.69 -6.00
N SER A 111 -11.84 8.22 -7.17
CA SER A 111 -12.38 9.48 -7.70
C SER A 111 -13.87 9.36 -8.07
N ASN A 112 -14.36 8.13 -8.28
CA ASN A 112 -15.77 7.83 -8.50
C ASN A 112 -16.52 7.39 -7.23
N ARG A 113 -15.83 7.27 -6.08
CA ARG A 113 -16.35 6.80 -4.78
C ARG A 113 -15.87 7.66 -3.60
N GLY A 114 -15.63 8.95 -3.86
CA GLY A 114 -15.03 9.86 -2.89
C GLY A 114 -15.88 10.02 -1.62
N GLN A 115 -17.21 10.06 -1.75
CA GLN A 115 -18.10 10.22 -0.61
C GLN A 115 -18.03 9.00 0.32
N GLU A 116 -18.04 7.78 -0.25
CA GLU A 116 -17.92 6.53 0.51
C GLU A 116 -16.57 6.45 1.23
N ALA A 117 -15.48 6.83 0.56
CA ALA A 117 -14.14 6.86 1.14
C ALA A 117 -14.03 7.86 2.30
N VAL A 118 -14.52 9.08 2.11
CA VAL A 118 -14.52 10.11 3.18
C VAL A 118 -15.35 9.65 4.36
N GLN A 119 -16.53 9.07 4.13
CA GLN A 119 -17.39 8.59 5.21
C GLN A 119 -16.70 7.50 6.04
N ALA A 120 -16.06 6.53 5.39
CA ALA A 120 -15.31 5.46 6.06
C ALA A 120 -14.17 6.00 6.95
N ILE A 121 -13.42 6.98 6.45
CA ILE A 121 -12.35 7.64 7.20
C ILE A 121 -12.93 8.40 8.40
N MET A 122 -14.00 9.18 8.19
CA MET A 122 -14.62 9.97 9.24
C MET A 122 -15.17 9.08 10.36
N ASP A 123 -15.82 7.97 10.02
CA ASP A 123 -16.37 7.04 11.01
C ASP A 123 -15.27 6.37 11.82
N PHE A 124 -14.16 6.00 11.18
CA PHE A 124 -12.99 5.45 11.86
C PHE A 124 -12.34 6.46 12.81
N VAL A 125 -12.04 7.66 12.33
CA VAL A 125 -11.40 8.72 13.14
C VAL A 125 -12.30 9.13 14.30
N LYS A 126 -13.62 9.24 14.08
CA LYS A 126 -14.57 9.50 15.16
C LYS A 126 -14.57 8.41 16.20
N ARG A 127 -14.49 7.14 15.80
CA ARG A 127 -14.57 6.00 16.71
C ARG A 127 -13.27 5.80 17.51
N GLU A 128 -12.13 5.81 16.83
CA GLU A 128 -10.80 5.53 17.40
C GLU A 128 -10.09 6.79 17.92
N GLY A 129 -10.61 7.97 17.62
CA GLY A 129 -10.07 9.25 18.08
C GLY A 129 -10.32 9.53 19.57
N PRO A 130 -9.76 10.64 20.09
CA PRO A 130 -9.91 11.05 21.49
C PRO A 130 -11.38 11.10 21.92
N LYS A 131 -11.64 10.70 23.17
CA LYS A 131 -12.97 10.70 23.79
C LYS A 131 -13.02 11.66 24.97
N GLY A 132 -14.20 12.19 25.25
CA GLY A 132 -14.43 13.05 26.42
C GLY A 132 -14.13 14.51 26.11
N TRP A 133 -13.43 15.21 27.02
CA TRP A 133 -13.19 16.65 26.90
C TRP A 133 -12.42 17.05 25.63
N ASP A 134 -11.58 16.15 25.13
CA ASP A 134 -10.77 16.36 23.92
C ASP A 134 -11.43 15.83 22.64
N ASP A 135 -12.71 15.43 22.69
CA ASP A 135 -13.44 14.93 21.53
C ASP A 135 -13.90 16.11 20.64
N PRO A 136 -13.33 16.28 19.43
CA PRO A 136 -13.69 17.38 18.53
C PRO A 136 -15.02 17.14 17.79
N TRP A 137 -15.68 16.00 18.04
CA TRP A 137 -16.91 15.58 17.37
C TRP A 137 -18.16 15.69 18.24
N SER A 138 -18.01 16.04 19.53
CA SER A 138 -19.10 16.32 20.48
C SER A 138 -19.75 17.69 20.31
#